data_AF-A0A9F2WIC1-F1
#
_entry.id   AF-A0A9F2WIC1-F1
#
_cell.length_a   1.000
_cell.length_b   1.000
_cell.length_c   1.000
_cell.angle_alpha   90.00
_cell.angle_beta   90.00
_cell.angle_gamma   90.00
#
_symmetry.space_group_name_H-M   'P 1'
#
loop_
_entity.id
_entity.type
_entity.pdbx_description
1 polymer ?
#
loop_
_entity_poly.entity_id
_entity_poly.type
_entity_poly.pdbx_seq_one_letter_code
_entity_poly.pdbx_strand_id
1 'polypeptide(L)'
;MVFTATVFLEFWKRRRAVLTYDWDLIDWEDEEEELRPQFEAKYSQVERVNPITGKPEPFQPFPDKLSRLMVSVSGIFFMISLVLTAVFAVVVYRLVAMERFASFQWYFIKMYWQFATSGTGVCINFIIIMSLNV
;
A
#
# COMPACT_ATOMS: atom_id res chain seq x y z
N MET A 1 -12.05 -17.49 13.54
CA MET A 1 -11.92 -16.52 12.43
C MET A 1 -11.42 -17.17 11.13
N VAL A 2 -10.33 -17.94 11.15
CA VAL A 2 -9.76 -18.54 9.93
C VAL A 2 -10.77 -19.37 9.13
N PHE A 3 -11.57 -20.22 9.79
CA PHE A 3 -12.59 -21.03 9.13
C PHE A 3 -13.67 -20.20 8.40
N THR A 4 -14.15 -19.12 9.02
CA THR A 4 -15.13 -18.23 8.40
C THR A 4 -14.53 -17.48 7.20
N ALA A 5 -13.25 -17.09 7.30
CA ALA A 5 -12.55 -16.43 6.21
C ALA A 5 -12.31 -17.38 5.01
N THR A 6 -11.94 -18.64 5.25
CA THR A 6 -11.76 -19.62 4.17
C THR A 6 -13.09 -19.95 3.50
N VAL A 7 -14.17 -20.14 4.27
CA VAL A 7 -15.52 -20.35 3.71
C VAL A 7 -15.97 -19.13 2.89
N PHE A 8 -15.73 -17.91 3.36
CA PHE A 8 -16.05 -16.69 2.62
C PHE A 8 -15.29 -16.61 1.30
N LEU A 9 -13.97 -16.86 1.29
CA LEU A 9 -13.17 -16.83 0.07
C LEU A 9 -13.60 -17.90 -0.93
N GLU A 10 -13.89 -19.12 -0.47
CA GLU A 10 -14.37 -20.20 -1.34
C GLU A 10 -15.76 -19.89 -1.91
N PHE A 11 -16.67 -19.32 -1.10
CA PHE A 11 -17.97 -18.88 -1.59
C PHE A 11 -17.85 -17.71 -2.59
N TRP A 12 -16.96 -16.75 -2.32
CA TRP A 12 -16.69 -15.62 -3.20
C TRP A 12 -16.15 -16.07 -4.56
N LYS A 13 -15.21 -17.02 -4.59
CA LYS A 13 -14.68 -17.60 -5.84
C LYS A 13 -15.79 -18.23 -6.68
N ARG A 14 -16.68 -19.00 -6.05
CA ARG A 14 -17.82 -19.63 -6.72
C ARG A 14 -18.80 -18.58 -7.25
N ARG A 15 -19.16 -17.58 -6.44
CA ARG A 15 -20.08 -16.52 -6.84
C ARG A 15 -19.53 -15.69 -8.00
N ARG A 16 -18.24 -15.36 -7.97
CA ARG A 16 -17.55 -14.66 -9.06
C ARG A 16 -17.61 -15.47 -10.36
N ALA A 17 -17.32 -16.76 -10.32
CA ALA A 17 -17.36 -17.61 -11.53
C ALA A 17 -18.76 -17.66 -12.17
N VAL A 18 -19.81 -17.75 -11.35
CA VAL A 18 -21.20 -17.68 -11.84
C VAL A 18 -21.51 -16.33 -12.46
N LEU A 19 -21.12 -15.22 -11.82
CA LEU A 19 -21.33 -13.87 -12.36
C LEU A 19 -20.57 -13.64 -13.67
N THR A 20 -19.32 -14.10 -13.77
CA THR A 20 -18.53 -14.01 -15.01
C THR A 20 -19.19 -14.79 -16.13
N TYR A 21 -19.73 -15.98 -15.85
CA TYR A 21 -20.48 -16.78 -16.84
C TYR A 21 -21.81 -16.11 -17.23
N ASP A 22 -22.61 -15.67 -16.25
CA ASP A 22 -23.92 -15.04 -16.49
C ASP A 22 -23.80 -13.72 -17.26
N TRP A 23 -22.70 -12.99 -17.07
CA TRP A 23 -22.39 -11.75 -17.78
C TRP A 23 -21.58 -11.97 -19.07
N ASP A 24 -21.37 -13.24 -19.46
CA ASP A 24 -20.63 -13.64 -20.66
C ASP A 24 -19.18 -13.14 -20.72
N LEU A 25 -18.61 -12.73 -19.59
CA LEU A 25 -17.28 -12.11 -19.44
C LEU A 25 -16.10 -13.09 -19.63
N ILE A 26 -16.34 -14.30 -20.13
CA ILE A 26 -15.31 -15.35 -20.23
C ILE A 26 -14.33 -15.08 -21.37
N ASP A 27 -14.78 -14.46 -22.45
CA ASP A 27 -13.98 -14.15 -23.66
C ASP A 27 -13.73 -12.63 -23.86
N TRP A 28 -14.24 -11.78 -22.97
CA TRP A 28 -14.16 -10.31 -23.12
C TRP A 28 -12.74 -9.75 -22.97
N GLU A 29 -11.84 -10.44 -22.28
CA GLU A 29 -10.48 -9.94 -22.00
C GLU A 29 -9.59 -9.95 -23.25
N ASP A 30 -9.80 -10.89 -24.18
CA ASP A 30 -9.04 -10.98 -25.44
C ASP A 30 -9.60 -10.05 -26.55
N GLU A 31 -10.88 -9.65 -26.48
CA GLU A 31 -11.52 -8.77 -27.47
C GLU A 31 -11.37 -7.27 -27.17
N GLU A 32 -11.29 -6.88 -25.89
CA GLU A 32 -11.46 -5.48 -25.46
C GLU A 32 -10.29 -4.89 -24.66
N GLU A 33 -9.12 -5.55 -24.63
CA GLU A 33 -7.90 -4.97 -24.04
C GLU A 33 -7.36 -3.81 -24.90
N GLU A 34 -8.13 -2.71 -24.94
CA GLU A 34 -7.65 -1.43 -25.43
C GLU A 34 -6.52 -0.93 -24.53
N LEU A 35 -5.47 -0.47 -25.18
CA LEU A 35 -4.27 -0.03 -24.51
C LEU A 35 -4.62 1.19 -23.65
N ARG A 36 -4.31 1.16 -22.34
CA ARG A 36 -4.73 2.23 -21.42
C ARG A 36 -4.40 3.60 -22.02
N PRO A 37 -5.33 4.57 -22.05
CA PRO A 37 -5.14 5.84 -22.78
C PRO A 37 -3.94 6.65 -22.24
N GLN A 38 -3.59 6.46 -20.96
CA GLN A 38 -2.39 7.05 -20.34
C GLN A 38 -1.07 6.51 -20.93
N PHE A 39 -1.10 5.31 -21.48
CA PHE A 39 0.04 4.64 -22.11
C PHE A 39 0.14 5.00 -23.59
N GLU A 40 -0.99 5.09 -24.29
CA GLU A 40 -1.06 5.62 -25.68
C GLU A 40 -0.51 7.04 -25.77
N ALA A 41 -0.98 7.95 -24.90
CA ALA A 41 -0.55 9.35 -24.91
C ALA A 41 0.95 9.52 -24.62
N LYS A 42 1.57 8.59 -23.87
CA LYS A 42 2.96 8.67 -23.43
C LYS A 42 3.94 7.97 -24.38
N TYR A 43 3.48 6.96 -25.10
CA TYR A 43 4.30 6.12 -25.97
C TYR A 43 3.87 6.14 -27.45
N SER A 44 3.00 7.08 -27.83
CA SER A 44 2.52 7.30 -29.22
C SER A 44 3.63 7.49 -30.26
N GLN A 45 4.83 7.90 -29.86
CA GLN A 45 5.98 8.07 -30.76
C GLN A 45 6.82 6.80 -30.95
N VAL A 46 6.63 5.74 -30.15
CA VAL A 46 7.48 4.55 -30.15
C VAL A 46 6.65 3.32 -30.52
N GLU A 47 6.13 3.30 -31.73
CA GLU A 47 5.33 2.18 -32.24
C GLU A 47 6.24 1.04 -32.70
N ARG A 48 6.00 -0.16 -32.17
CA ARG A 48 6.59 -1.40 -32.68
C ARG A 48 5.47 -2.29 -33.20
N VAL A 49 5.60 -2.78 -34.42
CA VAL A 49 4.62 -3.72 -34.97
C VAL A 49 4.72 -5.03 -34.21
N ASN A 50 3.62 -5.46 -33.60
CA ASN A 50 3.56 -6.74 -32.91
C ASN A 50 3.56 -7.88 -33.95
N PRO A 51 4.48 -8.87 -33.85
CA PRO A 51 4.61 -9.95 -34.83
C PRO A 51 3.41 -10.92 -34.86
N ILE A 52 2.48 -10.84 -33.91
CA ILE A 52 1.34 -11.75 -33.76
C ILE A 52 0.05 -11.08 -34.27
N THR A 53 -0.18 -9.81 -33.92
CA THR A 53 -1.40 -9.04 -34.25
C THR A 53 -1.24 -8.11 -35.46
N GLY A 54 0.00 -7.81 -35.89
CA GLY A 54 0.28 -6.96 -37.07
C GLY A 54 -0.08 -5.48 -36.91
N LYS A 55 -0.58 -5.07 -35.74
CA LYS A 55 -0.94 -3.69 -35.39
C LYS A 55 0.29 -2.95 -34.81
N PRO A 56 0.44 -1.65 -35.04
CA PRO A 56 1.44 -0.83 -34.35
C PRO A 56 1.05 -0.74 -32.87
N GLU A 57 1.85 -1.34 -31.99
CA GLU A 57 1.64 -1.28 -30.54
C GLU A 57 2.74 -0.40 -29.91
N PRO A 58 2.38 0.57 -29.05
CA PRO A 58 3.36 1.42 -28.38
C PRO A 58 4.27 0.59 -27.46
N PHE A 59 5.57 0.60 -27.75
CA PHE A 59 6.57 -0.18 -27.04
C PHE A 59 7.22 0.65 -25.92
N GLN A 60 7.03 0.22 -24.67
CA GLN A 60 7.69 0.84 -23.53
C GLN A 60 9.17 0.40 -23.46
N PRO A 61 10.14 1.33 -23.49
CA PRO A 61 11.54 0.98 -23.27
C PRO A 61 11.75 0.46 -21.85
N PHE A 62 12.39 -0.71 -21.73
CA PHE A 62 12.77 -1.34 -20.46
C PHE A 62 13.41 -0.41 -19.41
N PRO A 63 14.32 0.54 -19.75
CA PRO A 63 14.92 1.43 -18.75
C PRO A 63 13.90 2.37 -18.06
N ASP A 64 12.88 2.85 -18.77
CA ASP A 64 11.83 3.71 -18.19
C ASP A 64 10.86 2.94 -17.29
N LYS A 65 10.72 1.62 -17.53
CA LYS A 65 9.97 0.74 -16.65
C LYS A 65 10.75 0.50 -15.36
N LEU A 66 12.05 0.24 -15.47
CA LEU A 66 12.93 -0.01 -14.34
C LEU A 66 13.10 1.23 -13.46
N SER A 67 13.31 2.41 -14.04
CA SER A 67 13.44 3.67 -13.28
C SER A 67 12.18 3.96 -12.44
N ARG A 68 10.99 3.82 -13.04
CA ARG A 68 9.71 3.99 -12.33
C ARG A 68 9.46 2.93 -11.26
N LEU A 69 9.86 1.69 -11.51
CA LEU A 69 9.83 0.64 -10.50
C LEU A 69 10.75 1.00 -9.33
N MET A 70 11.98 1.43 -9.60
CA MET A 70 12.95 1.84 -8.57
C MET A 70 12.42 3.00 -7.72
N VAL A 71 11.78 4.00 -8.34
CA VAL A 71 11.14 5.12 -7.62
C VAL A 71 9.96 4.64 -6.76
N SER A 72 9.13 3.73 -7.27
CA SER A 72 8.04 3.16 -6.48
C SER A 72 8.56 2.36 -5.29
N VAL A 73 9.60 1.55 -5.51
CA VAL A 73 10.21 0.71 -4.48
C VAL A 73 10.89 1.58 -3.42
N SER A 74 11.62 2.62 -3.82
CA SER A 74 12.26 3.54 -2.88
C SER A 74 11.23 4.30 -2.03
N GLY A 75 10.09 4.69 -2.60
CA GLY A 75 8.97 5.28 -1.85
C GLY A 75 8.45 4.34 -0.76
N ILE A 76 8.25 3.06 -1.07
CA ILE A 76 7.81 2.05 -0.09
C ILE A 76 8.85 1.91 1.03
N PHE A 77 10.13 1.80 0.70
CA PHE A 77 11.21 1.73 1.70
C PHE A 77 11.26 2.96 2.59
N PHE A 78 11.09 4.15 2.02
CA PHE A 78 11.01 5.41 2.77
C PHE A 78 9.84 5.42 3.75
N MET A 79 8.67 4.94 3.32
CA MET A 79 7.51 4.84 4.21
C MET A 79 7.75 3.86 5.37
N ILE A 80 8.39 2.72 5.10
CA ILE A 80 8.75 1.75 6.15
C ILE A 80 9.74 2.36 7.15
N SER A 81 10.76 3.09 6.67
CA SER A 81 11.76 3.69 7.57
C SER A 81 11.16 4.80 8.44
N LEU A 82 10.20 5.57 7.92
CA LEU A 82 9.47 6.59 8.69
C LEU A 82 8.70 5.95 9.86
N VAL A 83 7.99 4.84 9.59
CA VAL A 83 7.26 4.11 10.65
C VAL A 83 8.23 3.55 11.71
N LEU A 84 9.34 2.96 11.30
CA LEU A 84 10.36 2.45 12.24
C LEU A 84 10.94 3.58 13.11
N THR A 85 11.23 4.74 12.51
CA THR A 85 11.75 5.92 13.22
C THR A 85 10.73 6.44 14.23
N ALA A 86 9.45 6.50 13.88
CA ALA A 86 8.39 6.92 14.79
C ALA A 86 8.24 5.95 15.99
N VAL A 87 8.28 4.64 15.75
CA VAL A 87 8.24 3.64 16.83
C VAL A 87 9.47 3.80 17.74
N PHE A 88 10.66 3.96 17.16
CA PHE A 88 11.89 4.19 17.93
C PHE A 88 11.82 5.47 18.77
N ALA A 89 11.31 6.57 18.20
CA ALA A 89 11.13 7.84 18.91
C ALA A 89 10.18 7.70 20.11
N VAL A 90 9.09 6.93 19.98
CA VAL A 90 8.17 6.64 21.10
C VAL A 90 8.87 5.82 22.19
N VAL A 91 9.70 4.84 21.82
CA VAL A 91 10.47 4.03 22.78
C VAL A 91 11.48 4.92 23.53
N VAL A 92 12.24 5.75 22.81
CA VAL A 92 13.21 6.67 23.42
C VAL A 92 12.50 7.71 24.30
N TYR A 93 11.37 8.25 23.87
CA TYR A 93 10.54 9.13 24.68
C TYR A 93 10.12 8.47 26.00
N ARG A 94 9.71 7.19 25.98
CA ARG A 94 9.39 6.42 27.20
C ARG A 94 10.58 6.33 28.14
N LEU A 95 11.77 6.03 27.62
CA LEU A 95 12.99 5.87 28.43
C LEU A 95 13.41 7.20 29.07
N VAL A 96 13.51 8.27 28.28
CA VAL A 96 13.93 9.60 28.77
C VAL A 96 12.92 10.14 29.78
N ALA A 97 11.62 9.96 29.53
CA ALA A 97 10.60 10.40 30.45
C ALA A 97 10.62 9.61 31.76
N MET A 98 10.87 8.29 31.75
CA MET A 98 11.06 7.50 32.98
C MET A 98 12.19 8.06 33.84
N GLU A 99 13.32 8.43 33.23
CA GLU A 99 14.47 8.98 33.97
C GLU A 99 14.19 10.39 34.50
N ARG A 100 13.57 11.26 33.69
CA ARG A 100 13.24 12.64 34.10
C ARG A 100 12.14 12.70 35.15
N PHE A 101 11.16 11.79 35.10
CA PHE A 101 10.09 11.71 36.11
C PHE A 101 10.53 11.04 37.42
N ALA A 102 11.60 10.24 37.43
CA ALA A 102 12.20 9.79 38.70
C ALA A 102 12.68 10.98 39.54
N SER A 103 13.08 12.08 38.89
CA SER A 103 13.48 13.33 39.54
C SER A 103 12.30 14.25 39.93
N PHE A 104 11.12 14.12 39.29
CA PHE A 104 9.96 15.01 39.52
C PHE A 104 8.78 14.25 40.17
N GLN A 105 8.49 14.56 41.44
CA GLN A 105 7.51 13.91 42.31
C GLN A 105 6.03 14.25 41.97
N TRP A 106 5.54 13.97 40.76
CA TRP A 106 4.10 14.12 40.42
C TRP A 106 3.39 12.75 40.35
N TYR A 107 2.65 12.43 41.43
CA TYR A 107 2.03 11.11 41.67
C TYR A 107 0.91 10.75 40.66
N PHE A 108 0.21 11.73 40.09
CA PHE A 108 -0.95 11.52 39.20
C PHE A 108 -0.56 10.94 37.83
N ILE A 109 0.61 11.29 37.30
CA ILE A 109 1.06 10.88 35.97
C ILE A 109 1.60 9.43 35.98
N LYS A 110 2.16 8.96 37.11
CA LYS A 110 2.64 7.56 37.23
C LYS A 110 1.54 6.52 37.06
N MET A 111 0.32 6.80 37.52
CA MET A 111 -0.79 5.84 37.50
C MET A 111 -1.40 5.65 36.09
N TYR A 112 -1.31 6.66 35.23
CA TYR A 112 -1.88 6.63 33.87
C TYR A 112 -0.83 6.65 32.75
N TRP A 113 0.46 6.56 33.09
CA TRP A 113 1.59 6.68 32.16
C TRP A 113 1.53 5.67 30.99
N GLN A 114 1.15 4.43 31.30
CA GLN A 114 1.04 3.36 30.31
C GLN A 114 -0.09 3.60 29.30
N PHE A 115 -1.24 4.10 29.78
CA PHE A 115 -2.37 4.46 28.92
C PHE A 115 -2.05 5.69 28.07
N ALA A 116 -1.46 6.73 28.67
CA ALA A 116 -1.06 7.93 27.95
C ALA A 116 -0.07 7.62 26.83
N THR A 117 0.94 6.78 27.09
CA THR A 117 1.96 6.49 26.06
C THR A 117 1.52 5.46 25.01
N SER A 118 0.53 4.63 25.32
CA SER A 118 -0.12 3.80 24.30
C SER A 118 -1.05 4.65 23.43
N GLY A 119 -1.83 5.54 24.04
CA GLY A 119 -2.75 6.44 23.36
C GLY A 119 -2.04 7.39 22.40
N THR A 120 -0.96 8.04 22.84
CA THR A 120 -0.18 8.93 21.97
C THR A 120 0.48 8.18 20.82
N GLY A 121 0.98 6.96 21.04
CA GLY A 121 1.54 6.12 19.98
C GLY A 121 0.50 5.75 18.90
N VAL A 122 -0.72 5.41 19.32
CA VAL A 122 -1.84 5.12 18.40
C VAL A 122 -2.27 6.38 17.64
N CYS A 123 -2.37 7.52 18.31
CA CYS A 123 -2.73 8.79 17.65
C CYS A 123 -1.68 9.22 16.62
N ILE A 124 -0.39 9.12 16.95
CA ILE A 124 0.70 9.46 16.03
C ILE A 124 0.70 8.51 14.83
N ASN A 125 0.53 7.21 15.06
CA ASN A 125 0.44 6.22 13.99
C ASN A 125 -0.76 6.49 13.06
N PHE A 126 -1.92 6.82 13.64
CA PHE A 126 -3.13 7.17 12.90
C PHE A 126 -2.95 8.43 12.04
N ILE A 127 -2.35 9.50 12.61
CA ILE A 127 -2.07 10.74 11.87
C ILE A 127 -1.13 10.46 10.69
N ILE A 128 -0.10 9.64 10.89
CA ILE A 128 0.84 9.26 9.82
C ILE A 128 0.09 8.52 8.69
N ILE A 129 -0.71 7.50 9.02
CA ILE A 129 -1.49 6.74 8.02
C ILE A 129 -2.43 7.66 7.23
N MET A 130 -3.15 8.53 7.91
CA MET A 130 -4.09 9.45 7.26
C MET A 130 -3.37 10.50 6.40
N SER A 131 -2.21 10.99 6.82
CA SER A 131 -1.41 11.96 6.06
C SER A 131 -0.76 11.36 4.81
N LEU A 132 -0.42 10.06 4.82
CA LEU A 132 0.10 9.35 3.65
C LEU A 132 -0.98 8.98 2.65
N ASN A 133 -2.21 8.78 3.14
CA ASN A 133 -3.36 8.44 2.31
C ASN A 133 -3.99 9.66 1.60
N VAL A 134 -3.48 10.87 1.87
CA VAL A 134 -3.77 12.11 1.12
C VAL A 134 -2.74 12.27 0.02
#